data_AF-A0A938S6U4-F1
#
_entry.id   AF-A0A938S6U4-F1
#
_cell.length_a   1.000
_cell.length_b   1.000
_cell.length_c   1.000
_cell.angle_alpha   90.00
_cell.angle_beta   90.00
_cell.angle_gamma   90.00
#
_symmetry.space_group_name_H-M   'P 1'
#
loop_
_entity.id
_entity.type
_entity.pdbx_description
1 polymer ?
#
loop_
_entity_poly.entity_id
_entity_poly.type
_entity_poly.pdbx_seq_one_letter_code
_entity_poly.pdbx_strand_id
1 'polypeptide(L)'
;MRQLVGLIAILSIVGAGARAAAQPQVDKAVLEQASRSARIAGYALSKVQRWLHEKALPVIDPETGLYPADGKWNYRDTAADCYPFLCWAAFVVDQEALNGPVRKVLHAEQKLCNHLDRIPVPYDWQNQKKLVLEYDALIFEASEYVKDGLIAIVEVTGRGEWFDRMLGIQEDIWKHARIETPFG
;
A
#
# COMPACT_ATOMS: atom_id res chain seq x y z
N MET A 1 72.01 -5.06 37.37
CA MET A 1 71.71 -4.81 38.79
C MET A 1 71.58 -3.30 38.96
N ARG A 2 70.37 -2.78 39.29
CA ARG A 2 70.01 -1.47 39.94
C ARG A 2 70.74 -0.19 39.44
N GLN A 3 70.13 0.93 39.05
CA GLN A 3 69.07 1.80 39.62
C GLN A 3 68.56 2.73 38.49
N LEU A 4 67.26 2.94 38.25
CA LEU A 4 66.26 3.83 38.88
C LEU A 4 66.48 5.35 38.71
N VAL A 5 65.35 6.06 38.55
CA VAL A 5 65.10 7.52 38.37
C VAL A 5 65.11 7.97 36.90
N GLY A 6 64.05 8.53 36.30
CA GLY A 6 62.74 8.97 36.76
C GLY A 6 62.32 10.18 35.93
N LEU A 7 61.12 10.17 35.33
CA LEU A 7 60.41 11.42 35.01
C LEU A 7 58.89 11.16 35.04
N ILE A 8 58.26 11.70 36.08
CA ILE A 8 56.81 11.86 36.22
C ILE A 8 56.51 13.34 35.96
N ALA A 9 55.58 13.62 35.06
CA ALA A 9 54.76 14.84 35.02
C ALA A 9 53.56 14.56 34.08
N ILE A 10 52.45 14.07 34.62
CA ILE A 10 51.21 14.80 34.94
C ILE A 10 50.50 15.37 33.70
N LEU A 11 49.33 14.80 33.41
CA LEU A 11 48.17 15.61 33.05
C LEU A 11 46.93 15.09 33.81
N SER A 12 46.61 15.78 34.89
CA SER A 12 45.41 15.61 35.69
C SER A 12 44.45 16.76 35.38
N ILE A 13 43.61 16.66 34.36
CA ILE A 13 42.44 17.55 34.10
C ILE A 13 41.51 16.73 33.19
N VAL A 14 40.23 16.45 33.40
CA VAL A 14 39.05 17.17 33.95
C VAL A 14 38.17 16.06 34.56
N GLY A 15 37.79 16.12 35.83
CA GLY A 15 36.61 16.88 36.24
C GLY A 15 35.33 16.09 35.92
N ALA A 16 34.73 15.53 36.97
CA ALA A 16 33.42 14.91 36.95
C ALA A 16 32.40 15.76 36.16
N GLY A 17 31.67 15.14 35.24
CA GLY A 17 30.67 15.89 34.48
C GLY A 17 30.20 15.30 33.16
N ALA A 18 30.60 14.08 32.77
CA ALA A 18 29.74 13.32 31.88
C ALA A 18 28.51 12.91 32.69
N ARG A 19 27.54 13.84 32.86
CA ARG A 19 26.14 13.43 32.93
C ARG A 19 25.93 12.69 31.62
N ALA A 20 26.15 11.37 31.62
CA ALA A 20 25.45 10.49 30.71
C ALA A 20 24.01 10.99 30.79
N ALA A 21 23.53 11.63 29.72
CA ALA A 21 22.18 12.14 29.69
C ALA A 21 21.32 10.95 30.10
N ALA A 22 20.72 11.02 31.30
CA ALA A 22 19.94 9.92 31.83
C ALA A 22 18.92 9.62 30.74
N GLN A 23 19.02 8.46 30.09
CA GLN A 23 18.04 8.07 29.10
C GLN A 23 16.69 8.20 29.79
N PRO A 24 15.74 8.97 29.22
CA PRO A 24 14.46 9.15 29.86
C PRO A 24 13.88 7.78 30.15
N GLN A 25 13.79 7.44 31.44
CA GLN A 25 13.28 6.16 31.87
C GLN A 25 11.79 6.17 31.54
N VAL A 26 11.38 5.37 30.55
CA VAL A 26 9.98 5.30 30.15
C VAL A 26 9.16 4.83 31.36
N ASP A 27 8.11 5.58 31.68
CA ASP A 27 7.23 5.26 32.80
C ASP A 27 6.68 3.83 32.66
N LYS A 28 6.77 3.05 33.73
CA LYS A 28 6.25 1.68 33.80
C LYS A 28 4.76 1.62 33.42
N ALA A 29 3.96 2.60 33.82
CA ALA A 29 2.55 2.66 33.47
C ALA A 29 2.33 2.83 31.96
N VAL A 30 3.19 3.62 31.29
CA VAL A 30 3.19 3.78 29.82
C VAL A 30 3.55 2.47 29.14
N LEU A 31 4.58 1.77 29.63
CA LEU A 31 4.98 0.46 29.11
C LEU A 31 3.88 -0.61 29.29
N GLU A 32 3.18 -0.60 30.42
CA GLU A 32 2.06 -1.51 30.68
C GLU A 32 0.88 -1.22 29.74
N GLN A 33 0.56 0.05 29.51
CA GLN A 33 -0.47 0.44 28.55
C GLN A 33 -0.10 0.03 27.12
N ALA A 34 1.13 0.32 26.69
CA ALA A 34 1.64 -0.10 25.38
C ALA A 34 1.56 -1.63 25.21
N SER A 35 1.90 -2.39 26.26
CA SER A 35 1.82 -3.86 26.26
C SER A 35 0.39 -4.39 26.16
N ARG A 36 -0.61 -3.70 26.72
CA ARG A 36 -2.03 -4.04 26.54
C ARG A 36 -2.49 -3.71 25.11
N SER A 37 -2.17 -2.51 24.63
CA SER A 37 -2.52 -2.10 23.27
C SER A 37 -1.89 -3.01 22.21
N ALA A 38 -0.62 -3.40 22.37
CA ALA A 38 0.08 -4.30 21.48
C ALA A 38 -0.58 -5.68 21.40
N ARG A 39 -1.09 -6.22 22.53
CA ARG A 39 -1.83 -7.49 22.53
C ARG A 39 -3.15 -7.40 21.75
N ILE A 40 -3.89 -6.31 21.91
CA ILE A 40 -5.15 -6.08 21.19
C ILE A 40 -4.87 -5.91 19.69
N ALA A 41 -3.90 -5.08 19.34
CA ALA A 41 -3.48 -4.87 17.95
C ALA A 41 -3.00 -6.19 17.31
N GLY A 42 -2.14 -6.94 17.99
CA GLY A 42 -1.66 -8.24 17.52
C GLY A 42 -2.79 -9.24 17.28
N TYR A 43 -3.80 -9.28 18.15
CA TYR A 43 -4.98 -10.12 17.93
C TYR A 43 -5.78 -9.70 16.70
N ALA A 44 -6.02 -8.40 16.51
CA ALA A 44 -6.72 -7.89 15.32
C ALA A 44 -5.95 -8.18 14.03
N LEU A 45 -4.64 -7.88 14.00
CA LEU A 45 -3.78 -8.13 12.85
C LEU A 45 -3.65 -9.62 12.53
N SER A 46 -3.66 -10.51 13.55
CA SER A 46 -3.67 -11.96 13.31
C SER A 46 -4.92 -12.44 12.56
N LYS A 47 -6.06 -11.78 12.76
CA LYS A 47 -7.29 -12.07 11.99
C LYS A 47 -7.21 -11.56 10.57
N VAL A 48 -6.65 -10.36 10.38
CA VAL A 48 -6.43 -9.78 9.04
C VAL A 48 -5.48 -10.66 8.23
N GLN A 49 -4.36 -11.07 8.83
CA GLN A 49 -3.41 -11.99 8.21
C GLN A 49 -4.10 -13.31 7.82
N ARG A 50 -4.87 -13.91 8.74
CA ARG A 50 -5.59 -15.14 8.43
C ARG A 50 -6.60 -14.95 7.30
N TRP A 51 -7.40 -13.89 7.34
CA TRP A 51 -8.35 -13.58 6.27
C TRP A 51 -7.64 -13.37 4.93
N LEU A 52 -6.51 -12.65 4.92
CA LEU A 52 -5.71 -12.43 3.71
C LEU A 52 -5.34 -13.75 3.06
N HIS A 53 -4.76 -14.69 3.80
CA HIS A 53 -4.30 -15.96 3.23
C HIS A 53 -5.41 -16.98 2.98
N GLU A 54 -6.37 -17.11 3.89
CA GLU A 54 -7.38 -18.17 3.80
C GLU A 54 -8.59 -17.80 2.94
N LYS A 55 -8.83 -16.50 2.70
CA LYS A 55 -10.02 -16.01 2.01
C LYS A 55 -9.71 -15.06 0.86
N ALA A 56 -8.87 -14.05 1.09
CA ALA A 56 -8.70 -13.01 0.08
C ALA A 56 -7.78 -13.47 -1.07
N LEU A 57 -6.54 -13.89 -0.80
CA LEU A 57 -5.62 -14.34 -1.84
C LEU A 57 -6.16 -15.49 -2.71
N PRO A 58 -6.88 -16.50 -2.17
CA PRO A 58 -7.48 -17.56 -2.98
C PRO A 58 -8.55 -17.11 -3.98
N VAL A 59 -9.09 -15.89 -3.83
CA VAL A 59 -10.09 -15.33 -4.77
C VAL A 59 -9.43 -14.72 -6.00
N ILE A 60 -8.11 -14.48 -5.99
CA ILE A 60 -7.39 -14.09 -7.20
C ILE A 60 -7.52 -15.22 -8.23
N ASP A 61 -8.19 -14.93 -9.33
CA ASP A 61 -8.49 -15.90 -10.37
C ASP A 61 -7.17 -16.37 -11.03
N PRO A 62 -6.89 -17.68 -11.07
CA PRO A 62 -5.60 -18.18 -11.56
C PRO A 62 -5.42 -18.03 -13.07
N GLU A 63 -6.51 -17.90 -13.85
CA GLU A 63 -6.43 -17.78 -15.31
C GLU A 63 -6.11 -16.35 -15.74
N THR A 64 -6.81 -15.38 -15.16
CA THR A 64 -6.72 -13.97 -15.52
C THR A 64 -5.76 -13.18 -14.62
N GLY A 65 -5.59 -13.59 -13.36
CA GLY A 65 -4.87 -12.85 -12.33
C GLY A 65 -5.69 -11.70 -11.72
N LEU A 66 -6.98 -11.57 -12.03
CA LEU A 66 -7.85 -10.54 -11.47
C LEU A 66 -8.41 -10.96 -10.10
N TYR A 67 -8.91 -10.00 -9.32
CA TYR A 67 -9.47 -10.24 -7.98
C TYR A 67 -10.97 -9.95 -7.93
N PRO A 68 -11.84 -10.87 -8.43
CA PRO A 68 -13.28 -10.67 -8.47
C PRO A 68 -13.95 -10.92 -7.11
N ALA A 69 -13.64 -10.10 -6.11
CA ALA A 69 -14.06 -10.26 -4.72
C ALA A 69 -15.59 -10.42 -4.52
N ASP A 70 -16.38 -9.72 -5.33
CA ASP A 70 -17.84 -9.73 -5.34
C ASP A 70 -18.42 -10.54 -6.52
N GLY A 71 -17.59 -11.32 -7.21
CA GLY A 71 -17.92 -12.08 -8.40
C GLY A 71 -17.80 -11.30 -9.71
N LYS A 72 -17.46 -10.01 -9.66
CA LYS A 72 -17.26 -9.15 -10.84
C LYS A 72 -15.86 -8.52 -10.82
N TRP A 73 -15.39 -8.06 -11.98
CA TRP A 73 -14.26 -7.14 -12.05
C TRP A 73 -14.70 -5.88 -12.80
N ASN A 74 -15.06 -4.85 -12.05
CA ASN A 74 -15.46 -3.54 -12.55
C ASN A 74 -14.75 -2.42 -11.77
N TYR A 75 -14.90 -1.19 -12.24
CA TYR A 75 -14.18 -0.03 -11.69
C TYR A 75 -15.04 0.85 -10.79
N ARG A 76 -16.35 0.60 -10.76
CA ARG A 76 -17.31 1.23 -9.85
C ARG A 76 -17.39 0.58 -8.46
N ASP A 77 -17.09 -0.71 -8.36
CA ASP A 77 -17.28 -1.50 -7.14
C ASP A 77 -16.00 -2.31 -6.84
N THR A 78 -15.64 -3.35 -7.60
CA THR A 78 -14.60 -4.31 -7.15
C THR A 78 -13.20 -3.70 -7.10
N ALA A 79 -12.77 -3.02 -8.17
CA ALA A 79 -11.44 -2.41 -8.22
C ALA A 79 -11.35 -1.16 -7.32
N ALA A 80 -12.47 -0.46 -7.12
CA ALA A 80 -12.56 0.75 -6.30
C ALA A 80 -12.72 0.44 -4.80
N ASP A 81 -13.55 -0.53 -4.43
CA ASP A 81 -13.99 -0.79 -3.05
C ASP A 81 -13.48 -2.10 -2.45
N CYS A 82 -12.90 -3.02 -3.23
CA CYS A 82 -12.39 -4.30 -2.71
C CYS A 82 -10.87 -4.43 -2.84
N TYR A 83 -10.32 -4.12 -4.01
CA TYR A 83 -8.88 -4.21 -4.27
C TYR A 83 -8.02 -3.35 -3.32
N PRO A 84 -8.37 -2.10 -2.94
CA PRO A 84 -7.57 -1.36 -1.95
C PRO A 84 -7.53 -2.03 -0.58
N PHE A 85 -8.61 -2.66 -0.11
CA PHE A 85 -8.60 -3.36 1.18
C PHE A 85 -7.74 -4.64 1.13
N LEU A 86 -7.68 -5.32 -0.01
CA LEU A 86 -6.71 -6.40 -0.22
C LEU A 86 -5.27 -5.86 -0.10
N CYS A 87 -4.99 -4.72 -0.74
CA CYS A 87 -3.68 -4.06 -0.67
C CYS A 87 -3.33 -3.63 0.75
N TRP A 88 -4.26 -3.01 1.48
CA TRP A 88 -4.03 -2.58 2.87
C TRP A 88 -3.83 -3.74 3.82
N ALA A 89 -4.62 -4.81 3.69
CA ALA A 89 -4.43 -6.01 4.49
C ALA A 89 -3.01 -6.57 4.30
N ALA A 90 -2.59 -6.74 3.05
CA ALA A 90 -1.23 -7.19 2.73
C ALA A 90 -0.17 -6.21 3.22
N PHE A 91 -0.34 -4.90 3.01
CA PHE A 91 0.61 -3.89 3.48
C PHE A 91 0.90 -3.98 4.98
N VAL A 92 -0.14 -4.19 5.79
CA VAL A 92 0.03 -4.19 7.25
C VAL A 92 0.55 -5.53 7.78
N VAL A 93 0.24 -6.67 7.13
CA VAL A 93 0.52 -8.00 7.70
C VAL A 93 1.46 -8.90 6.89
N ASP A 94 1.66 -8.63 5.59
CA ASP A 94 2.47 -9.44 4.70
C ASP A 94 2.94 -8.66 3.44
N GLN A 95 4.18 -8.14 3.53
CA GLN A 95 4.81 -7.41 2.43
C GLN A 95 5.16 -8.31 1.22
N GLU A 96 5.36 -9.62 1.41
CA GLU A 96 5.61 -10.54 0.30
C GLU A 96 4.32 -10.77 -0.50
N ALA A 97 3.18 -10.92 0.18
CA ALA A 97 1.88 -10.96 -0.47
C ALA A 97 1.58 -9.66 -1.23
N LEU A 98 1.87 -8.49 -0.62
CA LEU A 98 1.67 -7.19 -1.25
C LEU A 98 2.48 -7.07 -2.54
N ASN A 99 3.78 -7.37 -2.46
CA ASN A 99 4.71 -7.21 -3.58
C ASN A 99 4.67 -8.35 -4.59
N GLY A 100 4.01 -9.47 -4.24
CA GLY A 100 3.82 -10.64 -5.10
C GLY A 100 2.41 -10.68 -5.68
N PRO A 101 1.53 -11.59 -5.21
CA PRO A 101 0.22 -11.83 -5.81
C PRO A 101 -0.67 -10.59 -5.88
N VAL A 102 -0.68 -9.73 -4.86
CA VAL A 102 -1.55 -8.55 -4.85
C VAL A 102 -1.13 -7.53 -5.90
N ARG A 103 0.17 -7.25 -6.04
CA ARG A 103 0.69 -6.37 -7.10
C ARG A 103 0.48 -6.96 -8.49
N LYS A 104 0.53 -8.28 -8.64
CA LYS A 104 0.22 -8.94 -9.93
C LYS A 104 -1.22 -8.71 -10.39
N VAL A 105 -2.17 -8.47 -9.47
CA VAL A 105 -3.54 -8.05 -9.83
C VAL A 105 -3.52 -6.72 -10.60
N LEU A 106 -2.73 -5.73 -10.15
CA LEU A 106 -2.55 -4.46 -10.87
C LEU A 106 -1.97 -4.69 -12.28
N HIS A 107 -1.03 -5.63 -12.43
CA HIS A 107 -0.43 -5.93 -13.75
C HIS A 107 -1.43 -6.61 -14.68
N ALA A 108 -2.22 -7.56 -14.15
CA ALA A 108 -3.29 -8.23 -14.88
C ALA A 108 -4.37 -7.23 -15.31
N GLU A 109 -4.79 -6.35 -14.40
CA GLU A 109 -5.73 -5.26 -14.63
C GLU A 109 -5.30 -4.42 -15.83
N GLN A 110 -4.08 -3.87 -15.81
CA GLN A 110 -3.56 -3.05 -16.91
C GLN A 110 -3.49 -3.81 -18.24
N LYS A 111 -3.02 -5.06 -18.21
CA LYS A 111 -2.89 -5.89 -19.41
C LYS A 111 -4.25 -6.21 -20.04
N LEU A 112 -5.23 -6.54 -19.22
CA LEU A 112 -6.52 -7.08 -19.67
C LEU A 112 -7.57 -6.00 -19.91
N CYS A 113 -7.50 -4.86 -19.21
CA CYS A 113 -8.65 -3.97 -19.08
C CYS A 113 -8.48 -2.60 -19.75
N ASN A 114 -7.25 -2.16 -20.05
CA ASN A 114 -7.01 -0.90 -20.79
C ASN A 114 -7.79 -0.86 -22.12
N HIS A 115 -8.58 0.19 -22.35
CA HIS A 115 -9.47 0.29 -23.51
C HIS A 115 -9.27 1.56 -24.32
N LEU A 116 -9.31 2.73 -23.66
CA LEU A 116 -9.04 4.03 -24.29
C LEU A 116 -7.76 4.57 -23.68
N ASP A 117 -6.64 4.34 -24.37
CA ASP A 117 -5.30 4.43 -23.77
C ASP A 117 -5.24 3.66 -22.43
N ARG A 118 -4.93 4.33 -21.31
CA ARG A 118 -4.87 3.73 -19.97
C ARG A 118 -6.24 3.72 -19.28
N ILE A 119 -7.30 4.31 -19.83
CA ILE A 119 -8.64 4.27 -19.23
C ILE A 119 -9.19 2.84 -19.37
N PRO A 120 -9.51 2.15 -18.25
CA PRO A 120 -9.91 0.77 -18.32
C PRO A 120 -11.43 0.59 -18.45
N VAL A 121 -11.84 -0.61 -18.89
CA VAL A 121 -13.24 -1.07 -18.87
C VAL A 121 -13.35 -2.38 -18.09
N PRO A 122 -14.51 -2.67 -17.47
CA PRO A 122 -14.74 -3.92 -16.77
C PRO A 122 -14.36 -5.14 -17.61
N TYR A 123 -13.94 -6.19 -16.92
CA TYR A 123 -13.50 -7.42 -17.56
C TYR A 123 -14.35 -8.59 -17.07
N ASP A 124 -15.03 -9.24 -18.00
CA ASP A 124 -15.70 -10.50 -17.75
C ASP A 124 -14.63 -11.59 -17.68
N TRP A 125 -14.17 -11.87 -16.47
CA TRP A 125 -13.09 -12.80 -16.19
C TRP A 125 -13.46 -14.25 -16.54
N GLN A 126 -14.75 -14.60 -16.50
CA GLN A 126 -15.23 -15.94 -16.83
C GLN A 126 -15.22 -16.19 -18.34
N ASN A 127 -15.60 -15.18 -19.13
CA ASN A 127 -15.61 -15.28 -20.59
C ASN A 127 -14.37 -14.65 -21.25
N GLN A 128 -13.43 -14.18 -20.44
CA GLN A 128 -12.17 -13.52 -20.83
C GLN A 128 -12.36 -12.43 -21.90
N LYS A 129 -13.29 -11.50 -21.64
CA LYS A 129 -13.60 -10.41 -22.57
C LYS A 129 -13.79 -9.07 -21.86
N LYS A 130 -13.38 -7.99 -22.54
CA LYS A 130 -13.69 -6.62 -22.12
C LYS A 130 -15.18 -6.33 -22.28
N LEU A 131 -15.75 -5.61 -21.32
CA LEU A 131 -17.10 -5.09 -21.36
C LEU A 131 -17.04 -3.60 -21.67
N VAL A 132 -17.08 -3.27 -22.97
CA VAL A 132 -16.98 -1.87 -23.42
C VAL A 132 -18.21 -1.08 -22.96
N LEU A 133 -17.95 0.05 -22.32
CA LEU A 133 -18.97 0.95 -21.79
C LEU A 133 -19.23 2.12 -22.74
N GLU A 134 -20.41 2.73 -22.61
CA GLU A 134 -20.65 4.06 -23.16
C GLU A 134 -19.70 5.08 -22.52
N TYR A 135 -19.33 6.13 -23.26
CA TYR A 135 -18.25 7.04 -22.87
C TYR A 135 -18.43 7.65 -21.47
N ASP A 136 -19.63 8.12 -21.12
CA ASP A 136 -19.85 8.73 -19.80
C ASP A 136 -19.66 7.73 -18.65
N ALA A 137 -20.07 6.47 -18.87
CA ALA A 137 -19.86 5.39 -17.91
C ALA A 137 -18.38 4.98 -17.84
N LEU A 138 -17.68 4.94 -18.98
CA LEU A 138 -16.22 4.73 -19.04
C LEU A 138 -15.47 5.76 -18.18
N ILE A 139 -15.79 7.05 -18.34
CA ILE A 139 -15.16 8.13 -17.57
C ILE A 139 -15.54 8.05 -16.10
N PHE A 140 -16.81 7.77 -15.78
CA PHE A 140 -17.28 7.61 -14.41
C PHE A 140 -16.54 6.50 -13.68
N GLU A 141 -16.53 5.27 -14.21
CA GLU A 141 -15.89 4.18 -13.48
C GLU A 141 -14.37 4.35 -13.36
N ALA A 142 -13.71 4.90 -14.39
CA ALA A 142 -12.29 5.22 -14.29
C ALA A 142 -11.99 6.26 -13.20
N SER A 143 -12.90 7.23 -13.02
CA SER A 143 -12.80 8.23 -11.96
C SER A 143 -13.02 7.61 -10.57
N GLU A 144 -13.98 6.69 -10.42
CA GLU A 144 -14.19 5.94 -9.16
C GLU A 144 -12.97 5.11 -8.82
N TYR A 145 -12.37 4.41 -9.79
CA TYR A 145 -11.15 3.64 -9.54
C TYR A 145 -9.98 4.52 -9.10
N VAL A 146 -9.86 5.73 -9.64
CA VAL A 146 -8.85 6.70 -9.18
C VAL A 146 -9.16 7.20 -7.77
N LYS A 147 -10.40 7.62 -7.51
CA LYS A 147 -10.85 8.33 -6.29
C LYS A 147 -10.99 7.42 -5.08
N ASP A 148 -11.48 6.20 -5.25
CA ASP A 148 -11.74 5.29 -4.13
C ASP A 148 -10.75 4.12 -4.12
N GLY A 149 -10.32 3.66 -5.30
CA GLY A 149 -9.38 2.55 -5.43
C GLY A 149 -7.92 2.95 -5.24
N LEU A 150 -7.35 3.57 -6.27
CA LEU A 150 -5.90 3.76 -6.37
C LEU A 150 -5.37 4.79 -5.37
N ILE A 151 -6.08 5.90 -5.13
CA ILE A 151 -5.61 6.89 -4.16
C ILE A 151 -5.49 6.30 -2.75
N ALA A 152 -6.44 5.44 -2.35
CA ALA A 152 -6.40 4.76 -1.06
C ALA A 152 -5.14 3.88 -0.91
N ILE A 153 -4.71 3.22 -1.99
CA ILE A 153 -3.47 2.43 -2.00
C ILE A 153 -2.24 3.35 -1.96
N VAL A 154 -2.24 4.43 -2.73
CA VAL A 154 -1.14 5.38 -2.84
C VAL A 154 -0.88 6.11 -1.52
N GLU A 155 -1.91 6.45 -0.75
CA GLU A 155 -1.77 7.15 0.53
C GLU A 155 -0.92 6.37 1.54
N VAL A 156 -0.96 5.02 1.49
CA VAL A 156 -0.17 4.17 2.39
C VAL A 156 1.13 3.67 1.78
N THR A 157 1.17 3.47 0.45
CA THR A 157 2.34 2.90 -0.24
C THR A 157 3.30 3.94 -0.82
N GLY A 158 2.85 5.19 -0.97
CA GLY A 158 3.61 6.27 -1.58
C GLY A 158 3.69 6.18 -3.11
N ARG A 159 4.72 6.80 -3.68
CA ARG A 159 4.96 6.77 -5.14
C ARG A 159 5.46 5.39 -5.56
N GLY A 160 4.89 4.85 -6.63
CA GLY A 160 5.20 3.54 -7.20
C GLY A 160 4.19 3.16 -8.28
N GLU A 161 4.08 1.88 -8.64
CA GLU A 161 3.25 1.44 -9.77
C GLU A 161 1.76 1.78 -9.62
N TRP A 162 1.21 1.74 -8.41
CA TRP A 162 -0.18 2.20 -8.16
C TRP A 162 -0.34 3.71 -8.38
N PHE A 163 0.67 4.50 -8.00
CA PHE A 163 0.67 5.94 -8.27
C PHE A 163 0.77 6.21 -9.77
N ASP A 164 1.65 5.51 -10.48
CA ASP A 164 1.81 5.67 -11.93
C ASP A 164 0.53 5.24 -12.67
N ARG A 165 -0.14 4.18 -12.18
CA ARG A 165 -1.45 3.76 -12.70
C ARG A 165 -2.50 4.85 -12.50
N MET A 166 -2.59 5.41 -11.29
CA MET A 166 -3.55 6.46 -10.94
C MET A 166 -3.34 7.70 -11.80
N LEU A 167 -2.10 8.19 -11.85
CA LEU A 167 -1.73 9.35 -12.64
C LEU A 167 -2.02 9.11 -14.12
N GLY A 168 -1.71 7.92 -14.64
CA GLY A 168 -1.94 7.62 -16.04
C GLY A 168 -3.41 7.59 -16.44
N ILE A 169 -4.29 7.09 -15.57
CA ILE A 169 -5.75 7.17 -15.81
C ILE A 169 -6.20 8.63 -15.77
N GLN A 170 -5.76 9.41 -14.77
CA GLN A 170 -6.12 10.83 -14.67
C GLN A 170 -5.72 11.63 -15.91
N GLU A 171 -4.46 11.49 -16.35
CA GLU A 171 -3.95 12.16 -17.55
C GLU A 171 -4.75 11.79 -18.80
N ASP A 172 -5.12 10.52 -18.96
CA ASP A 172 -5.86 10.08 -20.13
C ASP A 172 -7.33 10.53 -20.07
N ILE A 173 -7.94 10.64 -18.89
CA ILE A 173 -9.27 11.27 -18.74
C ILE A 173 -9.23 12.72 -19.24
N TRP A 174 -8.21 13.50 -18.84
CA TRP A 174 -8.04 14.87 -19.33
C TRP A 174 -7.78 14.93 -20.84
N LYS A 175 -6.90 14.05 -21.34
CA LYS A 175 -6.59 13.95 -22.78
C LYS A 175 -7.83 13.69 -23.64
N HIS A 176 -8.76 12.89 -23.12
CA HIS A 176 -9.97 12.49 -23.85
C HIS A 176 -11.19 13.32 -23.50
N ALA A 177 -11.07 14.38 -22.71
CA ALA A 177 -12.18 15.24 -22.31
C ALA A 177 -12.91 15.81 -23.54
N ARG A 178 -14.24 15.66 -23.57
CA ARG A 178 -15.09 16.11 -24.68
C ARG A 178 -15.66 17.52 -24.48
N ILE A 179 -15.50 18.06 -23.28
CA ILE A 179 -16.02 19.37 -22.89
C ILE A 179 -14.82 20.29 -22.66
N GLU A 180 -14.73 21.33 -23.48
CA GLU A 180 -13.73 22.38 -23.30
C GLU A 180 -14.13 23.26 -22.12
N THR A 181 -13.21 23.44 -21.17
CA THR A 181 -13.39 24.35 -20.04
C THR A 181 -12.35 25.47 -20.07
N PRO A 182 -12.55 26.59 -19.34
CA PRO A 182 -11.54 27.64 -19.25
C PRO A 182 -10.18 27.18 -18.67
N PHE A 183 -10.10 25.97 -18.11
CA PHE A 183 -8.91 25.43 -17.47
C PHE A 183 -8.36 24.17 -18.19
N GLY A 184 -8.94 23.80 -19.33
CA GLY A 184 -8.76 22.50 -19.99
C GLY A 184 -10.10 21.83 -20.21
#